data_AF-A0A386HR80-F1
#
_entry.id   AF-A0A386HR80-F1
#
_cell.length_a   1.000
_cell.length_b   1.000
_cell.length_c   1.000
_cell.angle_alpha   90.00
_cell.angle_beta   90.00
_cell.angle_gamma   90.00
#
_symmetry.space_group_name_H-M   'P 1'
#
loop_
_entity.id
_entity.type
_entity.pdbx_description
1 polymer ?
#
loop_
_entity_poly.entity_id
_entity_poly.type
_entity_poly.pdbx_seq_one_letter_code
_entity_poly.pdbx_strand_id
1 'polypeptide(L)'
;MDGFYAPSYKTTIDKLRVANKIEDLYPLKSLNYEKLSGDKKGLESVRVNDKYRIEFISSLEGEEPNTITICEIVELSNHYS
;
A
#
# COMPACT_ATOMS: atom_id res chain seq x y z
N MET A 1 27.72 10.43 -3.39
CA MET A 1 26.63 10.10 -2.44
C MET A 1 25.52 9.52 -3.29
N ASP A 2 25.58 8.22 -3.51
CA ASP A 2 24.70 7.54 -4.46
C ASP A 2 23.41 7.22 -3.72
N GLY A 3 22.50 8.20 -3.73
CA GLY A 3 21.18 8.10 -3.16
C GLY A 3 20.40 7.02 -3.91
N PHE A 4 20.27 5.86 -3.27
CA PHE A 4 19.47 4.72 -3.68
C PHE A 4 18.00 5.14 -3.80
N TYR A 5 17.62 5.78 -4.90
CA TYR A 5 16.23 6.09 -5.22
C TYR A 5 15.59 4.78 -5.69
N ALA A 6 15.23 3.91 -4.74
CA ALA A 6 14.32 2.83 -5.04
C ALA A 6 13.04 3.47 -5.63
N PRO A 7 12.52 2.99 -6.77
CA PRO A 7 11.27 3.48 -7.33
C PRO A 7 10.21 3.56 -6.22
N SER A 8 9.57 4.72 -6.06
CA SER A 8 8.67 5.02 -4.93
C SER A 8 7.69 3.89 -4.60
N TYR A 9 7.20 3.16 -5.61
CA TYR A 9 6.33 2.01 -5.44
C TYR A 9 6.99 0.85 -4.68
N LYS A 10 8.26 0.52 -4.94
CA LYS A 10 8.98 -0.57 -4.24
C LYS A 10 9.11 -0.25 -2.76
N THR A 11 9.49 0.98 -2.42
CA THR A 11 9.57 1.44 -1.02
C THR A 11 8.22 1.38 -0.33
N THR A 12 7.12 1.69 -1.03
CA THR A 12 5.78 1.53 -0.47
C THR A 12 5.41 0.07 -0.25
N ILE A 13 5.71 -0.81 -1.20
CA ILE A 13 5.52 -2.27 -1.05
C ILE A 13 6.35 -2.82 0.10
N ASP A 14 7.59 -2.38 0.26
CA ASP A 14 8.45 -2.83 1.36
C ASP A 14 7.91 -2.40 2.72
N LYS A 15 7.32 -1.19 2.83
CA LYS A 15 6.58 -0.78 4.04
C LYS A 15 5.39 -1.69 4.34
N LEU A 16 4.64 -2.09 3.31
CA LEU A 16 3.52 -3.02 3.48
C LEU A 16 4.00 -4.42 3.89
N ARG A 17 5.12 -4.91 3.36
CA ARG A 17 5.69 -6.23 3.67
C ARG A 17 6.18 -6.37 5.11
N VAL A 18 6.68 -5.28 5.70
CA VAL A 18 7.20 -5.30 7.08
C VAL A 18 6.14 -4.94 8.12
N ALA A 19 4.93 -4.56 7.70
CA ALA A 19 3.82 -4.31 8.60
C ALA A 19 3.25 -5.63 9.11
N ASN A 20 3.13 -5.78 10.43
CA ASN A 20 2.57 -6.99 11.04
C ASN A 20 1.05 -6.95 11.11
N LYS A 21 0.48 -5.74 11.02
CA LYS A 21 -0.96 -5.46 11.04
C LYS A 21 -1.23 -4.11 10.39
N ILE A 22 -2.48 -3.86 10.03
CA ILE A 22 -2.88 -2.62 9.34
C ILE A 22 -2.66 -1.38 10.19
N GLU A 23 -2.79 -1.49 11.50
CA GLU A 23 -2.56 -0.38 12.43
C GLU A 23 -1.12 0.16 12.35
N ASP A 24 -0.15 -0.67 11.94
CA ASP A 24 1.24 -0.25 11.76
C ASP A 24 1.38 0.77 10.62
N LEU A 25 0.39 0.87 9.73
CA LEU A 25 0.36 1.84 8.63
C LEU A 25 -0.13 3.23 9.07
N TYR A 26 -0.91 3.34 10.15
CA TYR A 26 -1.52 4.61 10.58
C TYR A 26 -0.51 5.71 10.94
N PRO A 27 0.63 5.42 11.60
CA PRO A 27 1.66 6.43 11.85
C PRO A 27 2.34 6.94 10.58
N LEU A 28 2.33 6.15 9.49
CA LEU A 28 2.94 6.49 8.21
C LEU A 28 2.02 7.41 7.40
N LYS A 29 1.86 8.66 7.85
CA LYS A 29 0.91 9.64 7.25
C LYS A 29 1.05 9.81 5.73
N SER A 30 2.26 9.64 5.18
CA SER A 30 2.51 9.72 3.74
C SER A 30 1.85 8.59 2.94
N LEU A 31 1.54 7.46 3.56
CA LEU A 31 0.80 6.37 2.94
C LEU A 31 -0.68 6.71 2.75
N ASN A 32 -1.25 7.67 3.50
CA ASN A 32 -2.66 8.04 3.40
C ASN A 32 -3.57 6.80 3.26
N TYR A 33 -3.47 5.89 4.23
CA TYR A 33 -4.21 4.63 4.23
C TYR A 33 -5.73 4.90 4.25
N GLU A 34 -6.47 4.13 3.47
CA GLU A 34 -7.92 4.26 3.35
C GLU A 34 -8.58 2.91 3.06
N LYS A 35 -9.73 2.64 3.69
CA LYS A 35 -10.66 1.58 3.25
C LYS A 35 -11.58 2.14 2.19
N LEU A 36 -11.58 1.54 1.00
CA LEU A 36 -12.36 2.02 -0.13
C LEU A 36 -13.86 1.70 0.04
N SER A 37 -14.69 2.49 -0.63
CA SER A 37 -16.15 2.40 -0.57
C SER A 37 -16.77 2.39 -1.97
N GLY A 38 -18.10 2.25 -2.06
CA GLY A 38 -18.81 2.17 -3.34
C GLY A 38 -18.44 0.89 -4.11
N ASP A 39 -18.15 1.03 -5.40
CA ASP A 39 -17.83 -0.09 -6.30
C ASP A 39 -16.53 -0.82 -5.94
N LYS A 40 -15.66 -0.18 -5.15
CA LYS A 40 -14.41 -0.74 -4.63
C LYS A 40 -14.51 -1.18 -3.16
N LYS A 41 -15.73 -1.31 -2.62
CA LYS A 41 -15.94 -1.75 -1.24
C LYS A 41 -15.26 -3.10 -1.00
N GLY A 42 -14.49 -3.19 0.08
CA GLY A 42 -13.72 -4.39 0.44
C GLY A 42 -12.25 -4.31 0.05
N LEU A 43 -11.85 -3.33 -0.75
CA LEU A 43 -10.46 -2.99 -1.00
C LEU A 43 -9.95 -1.92 -0.03
N GLU A 44 -8.65 -1.89 0.14
CA GLU A 44 -7.88 -0.91 0.90
C GLU A 44 -6.88 -0.23 -0.01
N SER A 45 -6.38 0.94 0.36
CA SER A 45 -5.45 1.67 -0.50
C SER A 45 -4.41 2.50 0.25
N VAL A 46 -3.19 2.54 -0.29
CA VAL A 46 -2.09 3.42 0.16
C VAL A 46 -1.50 4.23 -0.99
N ARG A 47 -1.13 5.47 -0.71
CA ARG A 47 -0.44 6.40 -1.60
C ARG A 47 1.01 5.98 -1.81
N VAL A 48 1.42 5.95 -3.08
CA VAL A 48 2.82 5.84 -3.49
C VAL A 48 3.42 7.24 -3.68
N ASN A 49 2.69 8.11 -4.38
CA ASN A 49 2.98 9.53 -4.59
C ASN A 49 1.67 10.25 -4.93
N ASP A 50 1.71 11.51 -5.35
CA ASP A 50 0.49 12.28 -5.66
C ASP A 50 -0.30 11.80 -6.88
N LYS A 51 0.22 10.80 -7.62
CA LYS A 51 -0.40 10.22 -8.82
C LYS A 51 -0.84 8.77 -8.64
N TYR A 52 -0.13 7.95 -7.85
CA TYR A 52 -0.44 6.51 -7.74
C TYR A 52 -0.81 6.07 -6.34
N ARG A 53 -1.65 5.04 -6.32
CA ARG A 53 -1.97 4.26 -5.14
C ARG A 53 -1.84 2.77 -5.43
N ILE A 54 -1.58 2.00 -4.38
CA ILE A 54 -1.69 0.54 -4.37
C ILE A 54 -3.04 0.19 -3.76
N GLU A 55 -3.77 -0.75 -4.36
CA GLU A 55 -5.00 -1.30 -3.80
C GLU A 55 -4.76 -2.74 -3.32
N PHE A 56 -5.30 -3.12 -2.18
CA PHE A 56 -5.03 -4.43 -1.58
C PHE A 56 -6.17 -4.91 -0.68
N ILE A 57 -6.11 -6.16 -0.26
CA ILE A 57 -7.01 -6.72 0.76
C ILE A 57 -6.14 -7.22 1.91
N SER A 58 -6.42 -6.79 3.13
CA SER A 58 -5.88 -7.44 4.32
C SER A 58 -6.87 -8.47 4.87
N SER A 59 -6.35 -9.61 5.30
CA SER A 59 -7.14 -10.63 5.97
C SER A 59 -6.52 -10.92 7.33
N LEU A 60 -7.35 -10.87 8.36
CA LEU A 60 -7.02 -11.39 9.68
C LEU A 60 -7.41 -12.87 9.68
N GLU A 61 -6.59 -13.74 9.08
CA GLU A 61 -6.83 -15.18 9.21
C GLU A 61 -6.44 -15.66 10.60
N GLY A 62 -7.25 -16.57 11.15
CA GLY A 62 -7.44 -16.86 12.57
C GLY A 62 -6.28 -17.48 13.35
N GLU A 63 -5.06 -17.51 12.84
CA GLU A 63 -3.84 -17.79 13.61
C GLU A 63 -2.71 -16.89 13.11
N GLU A 64 -1.92 -16.36 14.04
CA GLU A 64 -0.72 -15.57 13.76
C GLU A 64 0.12 -16.16 12.61
N PRO A 65 0.66 -15.34 11.69
CA PRO A 65 0.60 -13.87 11.66
C PRO A 65 -0.54 -13.32 10.76
N ASN A 66 -1.06 -12.14 11.13
CA ASN A 66 -1.99 -11.38 10.29
C ASN A 66 -1.36 -11.16 8.90
N THR A 67 -1.99 -11.70 7.86
CA THR A 67 -1.40 -11.71 6.54
C THR A 67 -1.97 -10.57 5.69
N ILE A 68 -1.10 -9.71 5.15
CA ILE A 68 -1.50 -8.68 4.17
C ILE A 68 -1.34 -9.26 2.76
N THR A 69 -2.44 -9.39 2.02
CA THR A 69 -2.42 -9.88 0.64
C THR A 69 -2.59 -8.73 -0.34
N ILE A 70 -1.55 -8.46 -1.11
CA ILE A 70 -1.64 -7.42 -2.15
C ILE A 70 -2.38 -8.00 -3.36
N CYS A 71 -3.64 -7.59 -3.55
CA CYS A 71 -4.50 -8.12 -4.61
C CYS A 71 -4.21 -7.53 -5.98
N GLU A 72 -3.92 -6.22 -6.07
CA GLU A 72 -3.76 -5.58 -7.38
C GLU A 72 -2.99 -4.25 -7.30
N ILE A 73 -1.96 -4.10 -8.13
CA ILE A 73 -1.40 -2.77 -8.40
C ILE A 73 -2.11 -2.23 -9.64
N VAL A 74 -3.22 -1.50 -9.41
CA VAL A 74 -4.17 -1.09 -10.46
C VAL A 74 -3.53 -0.17 -11.50
N GLU A 75 -2.57 0.67 -11.14
CA GLU A 75 -1.90 1.55 -12.12
C GLU A 75 -0.52 2.05 -11.67
N LEU A 76 0.50 1.87 -12.53
CA LEU A 76 1.83 2.53 -12.45
C LEU A 76 2.01 3.48 -13.66
N SER A 77 1.15 4.49 -13.66
CA SER A 77 0.89 5.57 -14.62
C SER A 77 1.92 6.65 -14.97
N ASN A 78 3.15 6.42 -15.46
CA ASN A 78 4.10 7.53 -15.71
C ASN A 78 3.54 8.64 -16.66
N HIS A 79 3.04 9.75 -16.09
CA HIS A 79 2.62 10.94 -16.83
C HIS A 79 3.65 12.05 -16.64
N TYR A 80 4.87 11.83 -17.13
CA TYR A 80 5.73 12.93 -17.56
C TYR A 80 5.45 13.14 -19.06
N SER A 81 4.93 14.32 -19.39
CA SER A 81 5.07 14.91 -20.72
C SER A 81 6.45 15.55 -20.82
#